data_AF-S2IYI5-F1
#
_entry.id   AF-S2IYI5-F1
#
_cell.length_a   1.000
_cell.length_b   1.000
_cell.length_c   1.000
_cell.angle_alpha   90.00
_cell.angle_beta   90.00
_cell.angle_gamma   90.00
#
_symmetry.space_group_name_H-M   'P 1'
#
loop_
_entity.id
_entity.type
_entity.pdbx_description
1 polymer ?
#
loop_
_entity_poly.entity_id
_entity_poly.type
_entity_poly.pdbx_seq_one_letter_code
_entity_poly.pdbx_strand_id
1 'polypeptide(L)' 'MDAWMKMMISMMDDPSQKSFITKVKLGKAKKQNRPLPHWFRLKTDTKIRWNAKRRNWRHTKLNI' A
#
# COMPACT_ATOMS: atom_id res chain seq x y z
N MET A 1 -10.12 -15.31 19.38
CA MET A 1 -10.34 -13.91 19.77
C MET A 1 -11.73 -13.52 19.34
N ASP A 2 -12.54 -13.17 20.32
CA ASP A 2 -13.93 -12.70 20.22
C ASP A 2 -14.01 -11.30 19.58
N ALA A 3 -15.16 -11.00 18.96
CA ALA A 3 -15.36 -9.79 18.16
C ALA A 3 -15.16 -8.49 18.97
N TRP A 4 -15.45 -8.54 20.28
CA TRP A 4 -15.27 -7.42 21.21
C TRP A 4 -13.80 -7.04 21.38
N MET A 5 -12.92 -8.03 21.50
CA MET A 5 -11.48 -7.81 21.65
C MET A 5 -10.85 -7.18 20.40
N LYS A 6 -11.32 -7.54 19.19
CA LYS A 6 -10.87 -6.90 17.93
C LYS A 6 -11.35 -5.46 17.80
N MET A 7 -12.57 -5.17 18.22
CA MET A 7 -13.13 -3.81 18.20
C MET A 7 -12.38 -2.89 19.17
N MET A 8 -12.03 -3.40 20.35
CA MET A 8 -11.28 -2.65 21.36
C MET A 8 -9.85 -2.32 20.90
N ILE A 9 -9.16 -3.27 20.27
CA ILE A 9 -7.83 -3.05 19.66
C ILE A 9 -7.92 -2.00 18.54
N SER A 10 -8.94 -2.08 17.68
CA SER A 10 -9.16 -1.09 16.61
C SER A 10 -9.45 0.32 17.12
N MET A 11 -10.00 0.46 18.33
CA MET A 11 -10.28 1.76 18.96
C MET A 11 -9.04 2.37 19.63
N MET A 12 -8.04 1.57 19.97
CA MET A 12 -6.78 2.01 20.59
C MET A 12 -5.65 2.30 19.58
N ASP A 13 -5.87 2.03 18.29
CA ASP A 13 -4.90 2.23 17.22
C ASP A 13 -4.81 3.72 16.84
N ASP A 14 -4.05 4.51 17.61
CA ASP A 14 -3.75 5.90 17.25
C ASP A 14 -2.98 5.90 15.91
N PRO A 15 -3.54 6.51 14.84
CA PRO A 15 -2.90 6.52 13.53
C PRO A 15 -1.53 7.21 13.53
N SER A 16 -1.21 8.03 14.53
CA SER A 16 0.07 8.73 14.68
C SER A 16 1.15 7.85 15.33
N GLN A 17 0.79 6.97 16.27
CA GLN A 17 1.71 6.16 17.06
C GLN A 17 1.95 4.78 16.45
N LYS A 18 2.76 4.74 15.39
CA LYS A 18 3.10 3.50 14.67
C LYS A 18 4.54 3.04 14.95
N SER A 19 4.73 1.73 15.07
CA SER A 19 6.06 1.11 15.14
C SER A 19 6.89 1.38 13.87
N PHE A 20 8.21 1.28 13.99
CA PHE A 20 9.12 1.50 12.86
C PHE A 20 8.83 0.53 11.69
N ILE A 21 8.58 -0.75 11.98
CA ILE A 21 8.30 -1.77 10.96
C ILE A 21 7.05 -1.40 10.16
N THR A 22 5.97 -1.00 10.84
CA THR A 22 4.73 -0.58 10.19
C THR A 22 4.97 0.66 9.32
N LYS A 23 5.71 1.66 9.83
CA LYS A 23 6.08 2.87 9.06
C LYS A 23 6.88 2.52 7.79
N VAL A 24 7.83 1.58 7.87
CA VAL A 24 8.61 1.12 6.71
C VAL A 24 7.71 0.43 5.68
N LYS A 25 6.81 -0.47 6.11
CA LYS A 25 5.85 -1.15 5.22
C LYS A 25 4.94 -0.15 4.52
N LEU A 26 4.38 0.83 5.26
CA LEU A 26 3.54 1.90 4.69
C LEU A 26 4.32 2.77 3.71
N GLY A 27 5.57 3.13 4.03
CA GLY A 27 6.46 3.88 3.15
C GLY A 27 6.74 3.14 1.84
N LYS A 28 7.01 1.83 1.90
CA LYS A 28 7.23 0.98 0.72
C LYS A 28 5.96 0.89 -0.14
N ALA A 29 4.80 0.69 0.48
CA ALA A 29 3.52 0.67 -0.23
C ALA A 29 3.22 2.01 -0.95
N LYS A 30 3.57 3.15 -0.32
CA LYS A 30 3.47 4.47 -0.95
C LYS A 30 4.43 4.61 -2.14
N LYS A 31 5.68 4.14 -2.01
CA LYS A 31 6.69 4.20 -3.08
C LYS A 31 6.35 3.30 -4.27
N GLN A 32 5.76 2.12 -4.05
CA GLN A 32 5.35 1.22 -5.12
C GLN A 32 4.15 1.75 -5.93
N ASN A 33 3.34 2.62 -5.34
CA ASN A 33 2.13 3.17 -5.95
C ASN A 33 2.41 4.31 -6.94
N ARG A 34 3.36 4.13 -7.85
CA ARG A 34 3.80 5.11 -8.86
C ARG A 34 3.36 4.68 -10.27
N PRO A 35 3.14 5.64 -11.20
CA PRO A 35 2.85 5.32 -12.59
C PRO A 35 4.10 4.76 -13.28
N LEU A 36 3.90 4.02 -14.37
CA LEU A 36 5.00 3.51 -15.18
C LEU A 36 5.72 4.68 -15.89
N PRO A 37 7.06 4.79 -15.79
CA PRO A 37 7.82 5.83 -16.48
C PRO A 37 7.64 5.77 -18.00
N HIS A 38 7.67 6.93 -18.65
CA HIS A 38 7.43 7.02 -20.09
C HIS A 38 8.48 6.27 -20.91
N TRP A 39 9.77 6.47 -20.61
CA TRP A 39 10.87 5.81 -21.31
C TRP A 39 10.80 4.28 -21.25
N PHE A 40 10.19 3.70 -20.21
CA PHE A 40 10.03 2.25 -20.09
C PHE A 40 9.10 1.70 -21.18
N ARG A 41 8.09 2.47 -21.60
CA ARG A 41 7.21 2.09 -22.72
C ARG A 41 7.92 2.08 -24.08
N LEU A 42 9.05 2.77 -24.17
CA LEU A 42 9.85 2.87 -25.40
C LEU A 42 10.90 1.75 -25.50
N LYS A 43 11.07 0.92 -24.46
CA LYS A 43 11.95 -0.24 -24.54
C LYS A 43 11.41 -1.27 -25.54
N THR A 44 12.31 -1.79 -26.36
CA THR A 44 12.04 -2.94 -27.23
C THR A 44 11.63 -4.17 -26.40
N ASP A 45 10.80 -5.03 -26.99
CA ASP A 45 10.29 -6.27 -26.38
C ASP A 45 9.54 -6.13 -25.06
N THR A 46 9.03 -4.94 -24.73
CA THR A 46 8.16 -4.74 -23.56
C THR A 46 6.69 -4.56 -23.95
N LYS A 47 5.82 -5.44 -23.45
CA LYS A 47 4.36 -5.35 -23.63
C LYS A 47 3.66 -4.50 -22.55
N ILE A 48 4.40 -4.02 -21.55
CA ILE A 48 3.86 -3.34 -20.36
C ILE A 48 3.55 -1.87 -20.68
N ARG A 49 2.27 -1.48 -20.57
CA ARG A 49 1.82 -0.10 -20.85
C ARG A 49 1.58 0.74 -19.59
N TRP A 50 1.13 0.10 -18.52
CA TRP A 50 0.76 0.73 -17.25
C TRP A 50 1.13 -0.18 -16.07
N ASN A 51 1.09 0.37 -14.85
CA ASN A 51 1.38 -0.40 -13.63
C ASN A 51 0.12 -1.13 -13.14
N ALA A 52 0.02 -2.43 -13.44
CA ALA A 52 -1.08 -3.30 -13.04
C ALA A 52 -1.34 -3.36 -11.53
N LYS A 53 -0.31 -3.14 -10.74
CA LYS A 53 -0.35 -3.27 -9.27
C LYS A 53 -0.54 -1.91 -8.57
N ARG A 54 -0.86 -0.85 -9.32
CA ARG A 54 -1.17 0.46 -8.75
C ARG A 54 -2.46 0.35 -7.92
N ARG A 55 -2.49 1.00 -6.75
CA ARG A 55 -3.54 0.85 -5.74
C ARG A 55 -4.23 2.19 -5.47
N ASN A 56 -5.55 2.20 -5.31
CA ASN A 56 -6.28 3.35 -4.76
C ASN A 56 -6.73 3.05 -3.32
N TRP A 57 -6.40 3.91 -2.37
CA TRP A 57 -6.70 3.74 -0.94
C TRP A 57 -8.21 3.73 -0.63
N ARG A 58 -9.03 4.30 -1.51
CA ARG A 58 -10.49 4.26 -1.39
C ARG A 58 -11.05 2.89 -1.76
N HIS A 59 -10.53 2.25 -2.80
CA HIS A 59 -11.07 0.99 -3.33
C HIS A 59 -10.41 -0.26 -2.75
N THR A 60 -9.13 -0.20 -2.38
CA THR A 60 -8.38 -1.36 -1.86
C THR A 60 -7.52 -0.99 -0.65
N LYS A 61 -7.79 -1.66 0.48
CA LYS A 61 -7.09 -1.45 1.76
C LYS A 61 -5.79 -2.26 1.83
N LEU A 62 -4.88 -1.80 2.69
CA LEU A 62 -3.65 -2.52 2.99
C LEU A 62 -3.94 -3.49 4.14
N ASN A 63 -3.53 -4.74 3.99
CA ASN A 63 -3.62 -5.74 5.05
C ASN A 63 -2.30 -5.75 5.85
N ILE A 64 -2.07 -4.68 6.61
CA ILE A 64 -0.83 -4.42 7.36
C ILE A 64 -1.20 -4.14 8.80
#